data_AF-A0A395MXQ4-F1
#
_entry.id   AF-A0A395MXQ4-F1
#
_cell.length_a   1.000
_cell.length_b   1.000
_cell.length_c   1.000
_cell.angle_alpha   90.00
_cell.angle_beta   90.00
_cell.angle_gamma   90.00
#
_symmetry.space_group_name_H-M   'P 1'
#
loop_
_entity.id
_entity.type
_entity.pdbx_description
1 polymer ?
#
loop_
_entity_poly.entity_id
_entity_poly.type
_entity_poly.pdbx_seq_one_letter_code
_entity_poly.pdbx_strand_id
1 'polypeptide(L)'
;MTRVKPGERKRARTSTGRKCDGYQSSGSPLTPESSPRSILTTYSNGVEAESFQFFIEKTLDNFQTFFTDDLWSTRILQVAQEEDCIKNGVVALSHFHRHYLTHQQWRRIESVTALKHYNLAIKELLTPSPDTSPRGHVLIISCLIFICIELLQGKTDSAIGLFKYGCNMIQQHRNLSPKDKTDTNLYSDTEETFRLVEACFKRIAVQFLTLISDMDPSLWFLFYNTFGSSLTFQKGCFTSLSDAREALLELLVEQATPGLKGKSARDIMAHAAKMNRWRELFDALLSQLDDRERLLSDTEKRSIALLQLHRKYLEINVAKYTLGQGDPCFWDNFTPEFEEIVNHAATAAGLDQDCKRRSWSSESSPEACFHIDLGFTSVLIAVIARCRDPFIRRRALAVMLAERVQEGVFNASQSAKVAARVMELEESRSGKVVSSSSDIPQEARVRTIRVHLSGGDDEKVRIVYGFDQGYFEEEQSMAE
;
A
#
# COMPACT_ATOMS: atom_id res chain seq x y z
N MET A 1 -26.07 95.59 11.43
CA MET A 1 -26.59 94.99 10.18
C MET A 1 -25.42 94.80 9.22
N THR A 2 -25.47 93.74 8.41
CA THR A 2 -24.63 93.41 7.23
C THR A 2 -23.14 93.10 7.45
N ARG A 3 -22.44 92.21 6.71
CA ARG A 3 -22.68 90.92 6.00
C ARG A 3 -21.30 90.56 5.39
N VAL A 4 -20.73 89.40 5.76
CA VAL A 4 -19.99 88.38 4.95
C VAL A 4 -19.00 88.90 3.87
N LYS A 5 -17.67 88.79 4.10
CA LYS A 5 -16.68 87.75 3.63
C LYS A 5 -15.93 88.15 2.31
N PRO A 6 -14.86 87.44 1.86
CA PRO A 6 -13.47 87.60 2.34
C PRO A 6 -12.44 87.76 1.18
N GLY A 7 -11.26 88.29 1.48
CA GLY A 7 -10.19 88.51 0.51
C GLY A 7 -8.87 87.83 0.89
N GLU A 8 -8.35 87.07 -0.07
CA GLU A 8 -7.14 86.26 -0.11
C GLU A 8 -5.86 86.90 0.43
N ARG A 9 -4.99 86.10 1.08
CA ARG A 9 -3.53 86.26 0.95
C ARG A 9 -2.82 84.91 0.79
N LYS A 10 -2.14 84.80 -0.34
CA LYS A 10 -1.37 83.68 -0.86
C LYS A 10 -0.13 83.39 -0.02
N ARG A 11 0.16 82.10 0.23
CA ARG A 11 1.52 81.57 0.37
C ARG A 11 1.70 80.48 -0.69
N ALA A 12 2.69 80.67 -1.55
CA ALA A 12 3.21 79.70 -2.53
C ALA A 12 4.65 79.36 -2.10
N ARG A 13 5.27 78.21 -2.40
CA ARG A 13 4.87 76.88 -2.84
C ARG A 13 6.18 76.06 -2.69
N THR A 14 6.21 75.04 -1.84
CA THR A 14 7.28 74.02 -1.85
C THR A 14 6.74 72.76 -2.53
N SER A 15 7.61 72.05 -3.24
CA SER A 15 7.28 71.13 -4.33
C SER A 15 6.41 69.94 -3.94
N THR A 16 5.43 69.71 -4.79
CA THR A 16 4.41 68.65 -4.83
C THR A 16 4.95 67.29 -5.26
N GLY A 17 4.34 66.20 -4.76
CA GLY A 17 4.53 64.89 -5.38
C GLY A 17 3.89 63.68 -4.70
N ARG A 18 2.72 63.80 -4.05
CA ARG A 18 1.88 62.61 -3.81
C ARG A 18 0.88 62.50 -4.96
N LYS A 19 1.02 61.44 -5.75
CA LYS A 19 0.01 60.96 -6.68
C LYS A 19 -0.48 59.62 -6.14
N CYS A 20 -1.73 59.58 -5.70
CA CYS A 20 -2.45 58.33 -5.46
C CYS A 20 -2.85 57.78 -6.83
N ASP A 21 -2.32 56.63 -7.21
CA ASP A 21 -2.86 55.86 -8.32
C ASP A 21 -3.46 54.57 -7.74
N GLY A 22 -4.80 54.48 -7.83
CA GLY A 22 -5.63 53.30 -8.07
C GLY A 22 -5.38 51.99 -7.32
N TYR A 23 -6.44 51.50 -6.67
CA TYR A 23 -6.62 50.09 -6.34
C TYR A 23 -6.45 49.21 -7.59
N GLN A 24 -5.59 48.20 -7.49
CA GLN A 24 -5.77 46.94 -8.21
C GLN A 24 -5.77 45.81 -7.19
N SER A 25 -6.95 45.22 -6.98
CA SER A 25 -7.11 43.90 -6.36
C SER A 25 -6.49 42.85 -7.27
N SER A 26 -5.36 42.29 -6.87
CA SER A 26 -4.95 40.96 -7.27
C SER A 26 -4.91 40.09 -6.00
N GLY A 27 -6.08 39.59 -5.61
CA GLY A 27 -6.18 38.51 -4.65
C GLY A 27 -5.58 37.26 -5.27
N SER A 28 -4.33 36.95 -4.91
CA SER A 28 -3.86 35.56 -4.95
C SER A 28 -4.30 34.91 -3.63
N PRO A 29 -4.99 33.77 -3.64
CA PRO A 29 -5.17 32.99 -2.43
C PRO A 29 -3.78 32.54 -1.97
N LEU A 30 -3.33 33.05 -0.83
CA LEU A 30 -2.25 32.42 -0.08
C LEU A 30 -2.81 31.09 0.43
N THR A 31 -2.57 30.01 -0.30
CA THR A 31 -2.69 28.66 0.26
C THR A 31 -1.64 28.53 1.36
N PRO A 32 -2.02 28.22 2.61
CA PRO A 32 -1.04 27.84 3.61
C PRO A 32 -0.57 26.43 3.26
N GLU A 33 0.50 26.31 2.48
CA GLU A 33 1.27 25.07 2.42
C GLU A 33 1.98 24.90 3.77
N SER A 34 1.29 24.28 4.72
CA SER A 34 1.86 23.91 6.00
C SER A 34 2.84 22.76 5.79
N SER A 35 4.13 23.09 5.71
CA SER A 35 5.18 22.06 5.70
C SER A 35 5.05 21.17 6.95
N PRO A 36 5.35 19.85 6.86
CA PRO A 36 5.25 18.92 7.99
C PRO A 36 6.02 19.38 9.24
N ARG A 37 7.10 20.16 9.04
CA ARG A 37 7.92 20.73 10.13
C ARG A 37 7.19 21.77 10.97
N SER A 38 6.18 22.46 10.43
CA SER A 38 5.39 23.46 11.18
C SER A 38 4.39 22.81 12.16
N ILE A 39 4.15 21.50 12.02
CA ILE A 39 3.19 20.74 12.84
C ILE A 39 3.80 20.39 14.21
N LEU A 40 5.13 20.27 14.30
CA LEU A 40 5.82 19.86 15.53
C LEU A 40 5.79 20.90 16.65
N THR A 41 5.65 22.19 16.34
CA THR A 41 5.70 23.28 17.33
C THR A 41 4.49 23.34 18.26
N THR A 42 3.44 22.56 18.00
CA THR A 42 2.19 22.56 18.77
C THR A 42 2.16 21.52 19.91
N TYR A 43 3.08 20.55 19.93
CA TYR A 43 3.03 19.46 20.91
C TYR A 43 3.77 19.81 22.21
N SER A 44 3.04 19.84 23.32
CA SER A 44 3.53 20.25 24.65
C SER A 44 4.21 19.13 25.45
N ASN A 45 4.03 17.86 25.06
CA ASN A 45 4.65 16.69 25.70
C ASN A 45 5.84 16.17 24.88
N GLY A 46 7.01 15.98 25.50
CA GLY A 46 8.23 15.50 24.83
C GLY A 46 8.08 14.14 24.13
N VAL A 47 7.38 13.19 24.76
CA VAL A 47 7.16 11.83 24.20
C VAL A 47 6.25 11.85 22.97
N GLU A 48 5.22 12.71 22.97
CA GLU A 48 4.33 12.86 21.81
C GLU A 48 5.07 13.50 20.65
N ALA A 49 5.84 14.57 20.90
CA ALA A 49 6.66 15.24 19.90
C ALA A 49 7.69 14.28 19.26
N GLU A 50 8.37 13.46 20.06
CA GLU A 50 9.31 12.43 19.57
C GLU A 50 8.62 11.37 18.71
N SER A 51 7.39 11.00 19.06
CA SER A 51 6.60 10.02 18.29
C SER A 51 6.19 10.58 16.94
N PHE A 52 5.71 11.83 16.89
CA PHE A 52 5.41 12.51 15.63
C PHE A 52 6.65 12.74 14.78
N GLN A 53 7.79 13.09 15.38
CA GLN A 53 9.05 13.20 14.64
C GLN A 53 9.41 11.85 13.99
N PHE A 54 9.32 10.76 14.75
CA PHE A 54 9.57 9.43 14.22
C PHE A 54 8.58 9.03 13.13
N PHE A 55 7.30 9.36 13.28
CA PHE A 55 6.31 9.15 12.23
C PHE A 55 6.74 9.82 10.93
N ILE A 56 7.13 11.10 11.00
CA ILE A 56 7.51 11.89 9.83
C ILE A 56 8.83 11.38 9.21
N GLU A 57 9.84 11.08 10.03
CA GLU A 57 11.18 10.72 9.54
C GLU A 57 11.33 9.26 9.12
N LYS A 58 10.51 8.35 9.66
CA LYS A 58 10.67 6.90 9.47
C LYS A 58 9.42 6.23 8.95
N THR A 59 8.24 6.50 9.54
CA THR A 59 7.00 5.88 9.07
C THR A 59 6.60 6.39 7.69
N LEU A 60 6.63 7.70 7.46
CA LEU A 60 6.31 8.29 6.16
C LEU A 60 7.33 7.92 5.09
N ASP A 61 8.62 7.91 5.43
CA ASP A 61 9.69 7.49 4.52
C ASP A 61 9.42 6.07 3.99
N ASN A 62 9.12 5.13 4.88
CA ASN A 62 8.75 3.77 4.48
C ASN A 62 7.42 3.74 3.70
N PHE A 63 6.38 4.47 4.14
CA PHE A 63 5.08 4.50 3.44
C PHE A 63 5.18 5.09 2.03
N GLN A 64 6.22 5.88 1.77
CA GLN A 64 6.51 6.49 0.47
C GLN A 64 7.69 5.82 -0.25
N THR A 65 8.02 4.56 0.10
CA THR A 65 9.10 3.77 -0.54
C THR A 65 8.99 3.76 -2.07
N PHE A 66 7.75 3.72 -2.59
CA PHE A 66 7.49 3.67 -4.03
C PHE A 66 6.70 4.89 -4.53
N PHE A 67 5.65 5.28 -3.81
CA PHE A 67 4.73 6.30 -4.29
C PHE A 67 4.51 7.36 -3.22
N THR A 68 4.45 8.62 -3.65
CA THR A 68 4.02 9.71 -2.76
C THR A 68 2.56 9.49 -2.37
N ASP A 69 2.25 9.86 -1.13
CA ASP A 69 0.91 9.69 -0.58
C ASP A 69 0.53 10.91 0.28
N ASP A 70 -0.47 11.67 -0.19
CA ASP A 70 -0.95 12.89 0.45
C ASP A 70 -1.82 12.60 1.69
N LEU A 71 -2.42 11.40 1.76
CA LEU A 71 -3.23 10.98 2.89
C LEU A 71 -2.38 10.93 4.16
N TRP A 72 -1.29 10.17 4.14
CA TRP A 72 -0.44 9.97 5.31
C TRP A 72 0.47 11.17 5.57
N SER A 73 1.03 11.78 4.51
CA SER A 73 2.02 12.86 4.66
C SER A 73 1.42 14.20 5.06
N THR A 74 0.16 14.45 4.73
CA THR A 74 -0.48 15.74 4.97
C THR A 74 -1.80 15.57 5.72
N ARG A 75 -2.72 14.78 5.17
CA ARG A 75 -4.11 14.82 5.64
C ARG A 75 -4.30 14.23 7.04
N ILE A 76 -3.71 13.07 7.31
CA ILE A 76 -3.78 12.42 8.63
C ILE A 76 -3.12 13.30 9.69
N LEU A 77 -2.02 13.99 9.36
CA LEU A 77 -1.37 14.92 10.29
C LEU A 77 -2.25 16.14 10.59
N GLN A 78 -2.95 16.69 9.59
CA GLN A 78 -3.92 17.77 9.81
C GLN A 78 -5.07 17.33 10.73
N VAL A 79 -5.67 16.16 10.47
CA VAL A 79 -6.75 15.64 11.32
C VAL A 79 -6.24 15.32 12.73
N ALA A 80 -4.99 14.86 12.88
CA ALA A 80 -4.37 14.61 14.18
C ALA A 80 -4.16 15.88 15.03
N GLN A 81 -4.18 17.08 14.43
CA GLN A 81 -4.13 18.34 15.17
C GLN A 81 -5.49 18.71 15.78
N GLU A 82 -6.57 18.25 15.16
CA GLU A 82 -7.95 18.59 15.55
C GLU A 82 -8.59 17.51 16.42
N GLU A 83 -8.24 16.24 16.20
CA GLU A 83 -8.89 15.08 16.80
C GLU A 83 -7.90 14.25 17.62
N ASP A 84 -8.09 14.26 18.94
CA ASP A 84 -7.21 13.54 19.89
C ASP A 84 -7.12 12.03 19.61
N CYS A 85 -8.21 11.41 19.14
CA CYS A 85 -8.22 9.99 18.82
C CYS A 85 -7.24 9.64 17.68
N ILE A 86 -7.13 10.52 16.68
CA ILE A 86 -6.19 10.36 15.57
C ILE A 86 -4.77 10.63 16.04
N LYS A 87 -4.58 11.67 16.87
CA LYS A 87 -3.29 11.99 17.51
C LYS A 87 -2.74 10.77 18.26
N ASN A 88 -3.54 10.19 19.15
CA ASN A 88 -3.18 9.02 19.92
C ASN A 88 -2.94 7.79 19.04
N GLY A 89 -3.73 7.62 17.97
CA GLY A 89 -3.52 6.58 16.98
C GLY A 89 -2.15 6.69 16.28
N VAL A 90 -1.77 7.88 15.82
CA VAL A 90 -0.47 8.14 15.17
C VAL A 90 0.69 7.90 16.13
N VAL A 91 0.57 8.33 17.39
CA VAL A 91 1.58 8.05 18.43
C VAL A 91 1.72 6.54 18.65
N ALA A 92 0.61 5.82 18.79
CA ALA A 92 0.63 4.36 18.94
C ALA A 92 1.30 3.67 17.74
N LEU A 93 0.92 4.04 16.50
CA LEU A 93 1.51 3.52 15.27
C LEU A 93 3.02 3.76 15.22
N SER A 94 3.47 4.93 15.65
CA SER A 94 4.90 5.27 15.70
C SER A 94 5.67 4.35 16.64
N HIS A 95 5.12 4.07 17.83
CA HIS A 95 5.74 3.12 18.75
C HIS A 95 5.75 1.69 18.21
N PHE A 96 4.64 1.20 17.66
CA PHE A 96 4.58 -0.14 17.08
C PHE A 96 5.52 -0.29 15.88
N HIS A 97 5.62 0.72 15.02
CA HIS A 97 6.56 0.73 13.91
C HIS A 97 8.00 0.75 14.42
N ARG A 98 8.32 1.55 15.44
CA ARG A 98 9.65 1.54 16.08
C ARG A 98 10.02 0.17 16.63
N HIS A 99 9.11 -0.48 17.37
CA HIS A 99 9.33 -1.82 17.89
C HIS A 99 9.52 -2.85 16.79
N TYR A 100 8.77 -2.71 15.68
CA TYR A 100 8.99 -3.52 14.50
C TYR A 100 10.40 -3.29 13.99
N LEU A 101 10.84 -2.06 13.70
CA LEU A 101 12.18 -1.79 13.15
C LEU A 101 13.32 -2.27 14.05
N THR A 102 13.21 -2.14 15.38
CA THR A 102 14.26 -2.54 16.33
C THR A 102 14.22 -4.03 16.71
N HIS A 103 13.29 -4.81 16.14
CA HIS A 103 13.03 -6.20 16.53
C HIS A 103 12.62 -6.36 18.01
N GLN A 104 12.11 -5.29 18.62
CA GLN A 104 11.65 -5.25 20.01
C GLN A 104 10.15 -5.47 20.13
N GLN A 105 9.45 -5.83 19.06
CA GLN A 105 8.02 -6.17 19.05
C GLN A 105 7.61 -7.18 20.14
N TRP A 106 8.53 -8.04 20.57
CA TRP A 106 8.33 -9.03 21.64
C TRP A 106 8.69 -8.55 23.06
N ARG A 107 9.24 -7.33 23.23
CA ARG A 107 9.64 -6.79 24.54
C ARG A 107 8.44 -6.11 25.23
N ARG A 108 7.99 -6.70 26.35
CA ARG A 108 6.81 -6.26 27.13
C ARG A 108 6.87 -4.84 27.73
N ILE A 109 8.05 -4.24 27.92
CA ILE A 109 8.20 -3.03 28.76
C ILE A 109 7.85 -1.74 28.00
N GLU A 110 8.25 -1.60 26.73
CA GLU A 110 7.88 -0.44 25.88
C GLU A 110 6.49 -0.59 25.23
N SER A 111 5.94 -1.81 25.23
CA SER A 111 4.56 -2.13 24.83
C SER A 111 3.51 -1.37 25.66
N VAL A 112 3.81 -1.00 26.92
CA VAL A 112 2.86 -0.33 27.82
C VAL A 112 2.47 1.07 27.30
N THR A 113 3.43 1.87 26.82
CA THR A 113 3.15 3.21 26.29
C THR A 113 2.39 3.14 24.98
N ALA A 114 2.79 2.24 24.07
CA ALA A 114 2.10 2.00 22.81
C ALA A 114 0.64 1.59 23.02
N LEU A 115 0.40 0.61 23.90
CA LEU A 115 -0.93 0.13 24.26
C LEU A 115 -1.76 1.19 24.98
N LYS A 116 -1.14 2.05 25.79
CA LYS A 116 -1.83 3.17 26.43
C LYS A 116 -2.42 4.13 25.38
N HIS A 117 -1.62 4.56 24.40
CA HIS A 117 -2.11 5.45 23.35
C HIS A 117 -3.11 4.76 22.42
N TYR A 118 -2.91 3.47 22.11
CA TYR A 118 -3.88 2.66 21.37
C TYR A 118 -5.25 2.64 22.07
N ASN A 119 -5.29 2.33 23.37
CA ASN A 119 -6.53 2.28 24.15
C ASN A 119 -7.15 3.66 24.35
N LEU A 120 -6.32 4.71 24.50
CA LEU A 120 -6.80 6.07 24.60
C LEU A 120 -7.46 6.54 23.30
N ALA A 121 -6.88 6.21 22.14
CA ALA A 121 -7.47 6.49 20.83
C ALA A 121 -8.86 5.83 20.70
N ILE A 122 -9.01 4.56 21.09
CA ILE A 122 -10.32 3.88 21.10
C ILE A 122 -11.30 4.57 22.04
N LYS A 123 -10.87 4.91 23.26
CA LYS A 123 -11.73 5.56 24.25
C LYS A 123 -12.26 6.90 23.73
N GLU A 124 -11.40 7.72 23.14
CA GLU A 124 -11.76 9.04 22.59
C GLU A 124 -12.66 8.92 21.36
N LEU A 125 -12.42 7.91 20.52
CA LEU A 125 -13.25 7.62 19.35
C LEU A 125 -14.68 7.23 19.74
N LEU A 126 -14.83 6.44 20.82
CA LEU A 126 -16.11 6.00 21.35
C LEU A 126 -16.80 7.04 22.25
N THR A 127 -16.10 8.10 22.64
CA THR A 127 -16.68 9.16 23.47
C THR A 127 -17.63 10.00 22.60
N PRO A 128 -18.90 10.20 23.03
CA PRO A 128 -19.86 11.01 22.28
C PRO A 128 -19.33 12.44 22.13
N SER A 129 -19.25 12.93 20.90
CA SER A 129 -18.92 14.34 20.65
C SER A 129 -20.14 15.22 20.95
N PRO A 130 -19.96 16.39 21.58
CA PRO A 130 -21.03 17.38 21.72
C PRO A 130 -21.48 17.97 20.37
N ASP A 131 -20.64 17.86 19.33
CA ASP A 131 -20.98 18.30 17.98
C ASP A 131 -21.74 17.23 17.19
N THR A 132 -22.86 17.61 16.58
CA THR A 132 -23.72 16.77 15.74
C THR A 132 -23.11 16.48 14.35
N SER A 133 -21.86 16.89 14.10
CA SER A 133 -21.22 16.74 12.79
C SER A 133 -20.86 15.27 12.51
N PRO A 134 -21.02 14.76 11.27
CA PRO A 134 -20.66 13.39 10.92
C PRO A 134 -19.15 13.11 11.08
N ARG A 135 -18.75 12.40 12.14
CA ARG A 135 -17.35 11.94 12.40
C ARG A 135 -16.91 10.76 11.54
N GLY A 136 -17.53 10.55 10.38
CA GLY A 136 -17.28 9.38 9.53
C GLY A 136 -15.83 9.29 9.04
N HIS A 137 -15.24 10.43 8.67
CA HIS A 137 -13.84 10.48 8.22
C HIS A 137 -12.85 10.11 9.34
N VAL A 138 -13.09 10.58 10.57
CA VAL A 138 -12.29 10.25 11.77
C VAL A 138 -12.33 8.75 12.05
N LEU A 139 -13.52 8.14 12.00
CA LEU A 139 -13.69 6.71 12.23
C LEU A 139 -12.95 5.87 11.19
N ILE A 140 -13.00 6.24 9.91
CA ILE A 140 -12.34 5.48 8.85
C ILE A 140 -10.82 5.70 8.87
N ILE A 141 -10.33 6.90 9.19
CA ILE A 141 -8.89 7.13 9.43
C ILE A 141 -8.41 6.29 10.62
N SER A 142 -9.19 6.23 11.71
CA SER A 142 -8.86 5.39 12.86
C SER A 142 -8.74 3.92 12.45
N CYS A 143 -9.63 3.43 11.58
CA CYS A 143 -9.54 2.08 11.03
C CYS A 143 -8.24 1.87 10.24
N LEU A 144 -7.81 2.82 9.39
CA LEU A 144 -6.52 2.70 8.66
C LEU A 144 -5.33 2.60 9.60
N ILE A 145 -5.28 3.47 10.62
CA ILE A 145 -4.20 3.48 11.60
C ILE A 145 -4.18 2.16 12.37
N PHE A 146 -5.33 1.67 12.83
CA PHE A 146 -5.42 0.41 13.55
C PHE A 146 -5.11 -0.79 12.65
N ILE A 147 -5.52 -0.80 11.38
CA ILE A 147 -5.10 -1.83 10.41
C ILE A 147 -3.57 -1.90 10.36
N CYS A 148 -2.88 -0.77 10.23
CA CYS A 148 -1.41 -0.75 10.22
C CYS A 148 -0.80 -1.31 11.51
N ILE A 149 -1.36 -0.94 12.67
CA ILE A 149 -0.91 -1.41 13.98
C ILE A 149 -1.15 -2.93 14.15
N GLU A 150 -2.30 -3.44 13.73
CA GLU A 150 -2.62 -4.87 13.82
C GLU A 150 -1.74 -5.68 12.87
N LEU A 151 -1.44 -5.18 11.67
CA LEU A 151 -0.51 -5.81 10.73
C LEU A 151 0.92 -5.85 11.27
N LEU A 152 1.41 -4.77 11.87
CA LEU A 152 2.72 -4.72 12.54
C LEU A 152 2.83 -5.71 13.71
N GLN A 153 1.70 -6.03 14.35
CA GLN A 153 1.61 -7.04 15.41
C GLN A 153 1.38 -8.46 14.88
N GLY A 154 1.24 -8.66 13.56
CA GLY A 154 0.93 -9.96 12.96
C GLY A 154 -0.53 -10.42 13.15
N LYS A 155 -1.43 -9.54 13.60
CA LYS A 155 -2.85 -9.83 13.86
C LYS A 155 -3.71 -9.63 12.61
N THR A 156 -3.46 -10.43 11.57
CA THR A 156 -4.13 -10.28 10.26
C THR A 156 -5.65 -10.40 10.34
N ASP A 157 -6.21 -11.29 11.17
CA ASP A 157 -7.67 -11.44 11.33
C ASP A 157 -8.33 -10.17 11.89
N SER A 158 -7.68 -9.54 12.87
CA SER A 158 -8.11 -8.26 13.45
C SER A 158 -8.08 -7.16 12.39
N ALA A 159 -7.00 -7.09 11.60
CA ALA A 159 -6.87 -6.16 10.49
C ALA A 159 -7.98 -6.36 9.43
N ILE A 160 -8.34 -7.61 9.10
CA ILE A 160 -9.47 -7.91 8.20
C ILE A 160 -10.80 -7.44 8.79
N GLY A 161 -11.02 -7.65 10.10
CA GLY A 161 -12.21 -7.18 10.80
C GLY A 161 -12.35 -5.66 10.73
N LEU A 162 -11.27 -4.93 11.02
CA LEU A 162 -11.21 -3.46 10.90
C LEU A 162 -11.41 -2.99 9.47
N PHE A 163 -10.84 -3.69 8.49
CA PHE A 163 -11.03 -3.41 7.08
C PHE A 163 -12.51 -3.55 6.66
N LYS A 164 -13.16 -4.65 7.04
CA LYS A 164 -14.60 -4.89 6.77
C LYS A 164 -15.48 -3.81 7.40
N TYR A 165 -15.17 -3.41 8.64
CA TYR A 165 -15.85 -2.32 9.32
C TYR A 165 -15.69 -0.98 8.57
N GLY A 166 -14.46 -0.63 8.18
CA GLY A 166 -14.17 0.58 7.40
C GLY A 166 -14.89 0.61 6.05
N CYS A 167 -14.95 -0.50 5.31
CA CYS A 167 -15.71 -0.60 4.06
C CYS A 167 -17.20 -0.31 4.25
N ASN A 168 -17.81 -0.85 5.31
CA ASN A 168 -19.23 -0.58 5.62
C ASN A 168 -19.46 0.92 5.89
N MET A 169 -18.53 1.58 6.56
CA MET A 169 -18.60 3.01 6.82
C MET A 169 -18.47 3.87 5.55
N ILE A 170 -17.57 3.49 4.64
CA ILE A 170 -17.43 4.14 3.33
C ILE A 170 -18.75 4.03 2.54
N GLN A 171 -19.36 2.83 2.51
CA GLN A 171 -20.65 2.62 1.85
C GLN A 171 -21.77 3.48 2.46
N GLN A 172 -21.84 3.56 3.79
CA GLN A 172 -22.81 4.41 4.49
C GLN A 172 -22.63 5.88 4.12
N HIS A 173 -21.40 6.39 4.12
CA HIS A 173 -21.11 7.77 3.75
C HIS A 173 -21.55 8.06 2.31
N ARG A 174 -21.25 7.15 1.37
CA ARG A 174 -21.66 7.27 -0.03
C ARG A 174 -23.17 7.28 -0.24
N ASN A 175 -23.91 6.49 0.54
CA ASN A 175 -25.38 6.45 0.47
C ASN A 175 -26.04 7.71 1.05
N LEU A 176 -25.39 8.35 2.02
CA LEU A 176 -25.86 9.59 2.66
C LEU A 176 -25.45 10.85 1.87
N SER A 177 -24.40 10.77 1.05
CA SER A 177 -23.98 11.87 0.18
C SER A 177 -24.97 12.06 -0.99
N PRO A 178 -25.58 13.25 -1.16
CA PRO A 178 -26.53 13.49 -2.26
C PRO A 178 -25.84 13.33 -3.62
N LYS A 179 -26.39 12.47 -4.49
CA LYS A 179 -25.88 12.26 -5.86
C LYS A 179 -26.00 13.50 -6.78
N ASP A 180 -26.72 14.54 -6.34
CA ASP A 180 -27.04 15.76 -7.10
C ASP A 180 -26.36 17.02 -6.53
N LYS A 181 -25.03 17.04 -6.40
CA LYS A 181 -24.28 18.29 -6.24
C LYS A 181 -23.60 18.66 -7.56
N THR A 182 -24.40 19.09 -8.52
CA THR A 182 -23.93 19.68 -9.79
C THR A 182 -23.47 21.13 -9.67
N ASP A 183 -23.57 21.78 -8.50
CA ASP A 183 -23.16 23.17 -8.35
C ASP A 183 -22.49 23.44 -7.00
N THR A 184 -21.14 23.43 -6.98
CA THR A 184 -20.24 24.48 -6.45
C THR A 184 -18.81 23.95 -6.29
N ASN A 185 -17.84 24.68 -6.84
CA ASN A 185 -16.39 24.41 -6.87
C ASN A 185 -15.69 24.49 -5.49
N LEU A 186 -16.34 24.14 -4.38
CA LEU A 186 -15.69 23.95 -3.08
C LEU A 186 -15.88 22.50 -2.66
N TYR A 187 -14.91 21.64 -2.99
CA TYR A 187 -14.79 20.38 -2.27
C TYR A 187 -14.54 20.71 -0.81
N SER A 188 -15.42 20.28 0.09
CA SER A 188 -15.14 20.41 1.51
C SER A 188 -13.90 19.57 1.84
N ASP A 189 -13.07 20.07 2.73
CA ASP A 189 -11.87 19.35 3.18
C ASP A 189 -12.22 17.91 3.62
N THR A 190 -13.38 17.71 4.24
CA THR A 190 -13.89 16.39 4.62
C THR A 190 -14.08 15.45 3.43
N GLU A 191 -14.65 15.92 2.32
CA GLU A 191 -14.88 15.09 1.12
C GLU A 191 -13.55 14.67 0.47
N GLU A 192 -12.57 15.58 0.42
CA GLU A 192 -11.23 15.23 -0.06
C GLU A 192 -10.55 14.21 0.87
N THR A 193 -10.75 14.32 2.19
CA THR A 193 -10.32 13.29 3.15
C THR A 193 -10.90 11.93 2.78
N PHE A 194 -12.21 11.87 2.55
CA PHE A 194 -12.91 10.63 2.23
C PHE A 194 -12.36 10.00 0.95
N ARG A 195 -12.07 10.79 -0.09
CA ARG A 195 -11.46 10.28 -1.32
C ARG A 195 -10.10 9.65 -1.09
N LEU A 196 -9.22 10.36 -0.39
CA LEU A 196 -7.87 9.89 -0.12
C LEU A 196 -7.90 8.60 0.72
N VAL A 197 -8.75 8.57 1.73
CA VAL A 197 -8.99 7.41 2.59
C VAL A 197 -9.58 6.24 1.78
N GLU A 198 -10.58 6.49 0.93
CA GLU A 198 -11.19 5.47 0.07
C GLU A 198 -10.17 4.87 -0.90
N ALA A 199 -9.32 5.70 -1.52
CA ALA A 199 -8.24 5.24 -2.38
C ALA A 199 -7.25 4.33 -1.62
N CYS A 200 -6.85 4.72 -0.40
CA CYS A 200 -5.99 3.88 0.45
C CYS A 200 -6.67 2.56 0.81
N PHE A 201 -7.95 2.58 1.18
CA PHE A 201 -8.74 1.39 1.47
C PHE A 201 -8.85 0.46 0.25
N LYS A 202 -9.04 1.01 -0.96
CA LYS A 202 -9.05 0.23 -2.21
C LYS A 202 -7.72 -0.50 -2.42
N ARG A 203 -6.58 0.15 -2.18
CA ARG A 203 -5.24 -0.47 -2.29
C ARG A 203 -5.05 -1.61 -1.28
N ILE A 204 -5.46 -1.41 -0.03
CA ILE A 204 -5.45 -2.45 1.01
C ILE A 204 -6.39 -3.60 0.63
N ALA A 205 -7.56 -3.30 0.05
CA ALA A 205 -8.51 -4.31 -0.39
C ALA A 205 -7.92 -5.23 -1.45
N VAL A 206 -7.16 -4.68 -2.42
CA VAL A 206 -6.45 -5.49 -3.42
C VAL A 206 -5.47 -6.46 -2.75
N GLN A 207 -4.74 -6.01 -1.72
CA GLN A 207 -3.82 -6.87 -0.99
C GLN A 207 -4.54 -8.04 -0.30
N PHE A 208 -5.64 -7.77 0.43
CA PHE A 208 -6.43 -8.84 1.04
C PHE A 208 -7.01 -9.81 -0.01
N LEU A 209 -7.47 -9.30 -1.16
CA LEU A 209 -7.93 -10.15 -2.25
C LEU A 209 -6.80 -11.03 -2.79
N THR A 210 -5.59 -10.51 -2.94
CA THR A 210 -4.44 -11.32 -3.40
C THR A 210 -3.99 -12.35 -2.38
N LEU A 211 -4.20 -12.12 -1.08
CA LEU A 211 -3.76 -13.03 -0.02
C LEU A 211 -4.78 -14.14 0.28
N ILE A 212 -6.07 -13.80 0.42
CA ILE A 212 -7.08 -14.71 1.01
C ILE A 212 -8.39 -14.83 0.21
N SER A 213 -8.48 -14.31 -1.02
CA SER A 213 -9.73 -14.41 -1.80
C SER A 213 -10.22 -15.85 -2.03
N ASP A 214 -9.31 -16.82 -2.10
CA ASP A 214 -9.66 -18.24 -2.20
C ASP A 214 -10.29 -18.81 -0.91
N MET A 215 -9.99 -18.21 0.25
CA MET A 215 -10.46 -18.65 1.56
C MET A 215 -11.73 -17.90 1.99
N ASP A 216 -11.86 -16.62 1.65
CA ASP A 216 -13.02 -15.79 1.92
C ASP A 216 -13.53 -15.08 0.65
N PRO A 217 -14.38 -15.75 -0.15
CA PRO A 217 -14.97 -15.17 -1.35
C PRO A 217 -15.85 -13.93 -1.09
N SER A 218 -16.28 -13.70 0.16
CA SER A 218 -17.10 -12.52 0.51
C SER A 218 -16.33 -11.20 0.34
N LEU A 219 -15.00 -11.23 0.46
CA LEU A 219 -14.14 -10.06 0.27
C LEU A 219 -14.23 -9.49 -1.14
N TRP A 220 -14.39 -10.35 -2.14
CA TRP A 220 -14.57 -9.92 -3.52
C TRP A 220 -15.86 -9.11 -3.67
N PHE A 221 -16.99 -9.63 -3.16
CA PHE A 221 -18.25 -8.89 -3.18
C PHE A 221 -18.18 -7.58 -2.38
N LEU A 222 -17.50 -7.58 -1.23
CA LEU A 222 -17.28 -6.37 -0.43
C LEU A 222 -16.50 -5.31 -1.21
N PHE A 223 -15.45 -5.69 -1.94
CA PHE A 223 -14.70 -4.78 -2.80
C PHE A 223 -15.62 -4.09 -3.81
N TYR A 224 -16.37 -4.87 -4.61
CA TYR A 224 -17.21 -4.31 -5.67
C TYR A 224 -18.34 -3.45 -5.12
N ASN A 225 -18.95 -3.85 -4.01
CA ASN A 225 -20.01 -3.06 -3.37
C ASN A 225 -19.51 -1.74 -2.78
N THR A 226 -18.25 -1.72 -2.30
CA THR A 226 -17.66 -0.51 -1.69
C THR A 226 -17.13 0.44 -2.75
N PHE A 227 -16.20 -0.04 -3.59
CA PHE A 227 -15.40 0.80 -4.49
C PHE A 227 -15.94 0.82 -5.93
N GLY A 228 -16.79 -0.14 -6.29
CA GLY A 228 -17.30 -0.31 -7.66
C GLY A 228 -16.22 -0.74 -8.67
N SER A 229 -16.62 -0.84 -9.95
CA SER A 229 -15.69 -0.86 -11.08
C SER A 229 -15.30 0.58 -11.40
N SER A 230 -14.14 0.99 -10.92
CA SER A 230 -13.63 2.34 -11.11
C SER A 230 -13.32 2.62 -12.59
N LEU A 231 -13.54 3.88 -13.02
CA LEU A 231 -13.46 4.33 -14.42
C LEU A 231 -12.03 4.69 -14.85
N THR A 232 -10.97 4.34 -14.08
CA THR A 232 -9.61 4.83 -14.39
C THR A 232 -9.11 4.40 -15.76
N PHE A 233 -9.60 3.26 -16.27
CA PHE A 233 -9.33 2.79 -17.63
C PHE A 233 -9.88 3.69 -18.76
N GLN A 234 -10.60 4.78 -18.43
CA GLN A 234 -11.04 5.79 -19.40
C GLN A 234 -9.99 6.87 -19.68
N LYS A 235 -8.90 6.97 -18.90
CA LYS A 235 -7.81 7.91 -19.19
C LYS A 235 -7.05 7.48 -20.46
N GLY A 236 -6.83 8.43 -21.38
CA GLY A 236 -6.07 8.20 -22.61
C GLY A 236 -4.55 8.14 -22.43
N CYS A 237 -4.03 8.50 -21.24
CA CYS A 237 -2.61 8.49 -20.88
C CYS A 237 -2.42 8.42 -19.35
N PHE A 238 -1.24 7.97 -18.90
CA PHE A 238 -0.82 8.10 -17.50
C PHE A 238 0.01 9.39 -17.34
N THR A 239 -0.28 10.19 -16.32
CA THR A 239 0.50 11.41 -16.01
C THR A 239 1.55 11.19 -14.93
N SER A 240 1.49 10.06 -14.22
CA SER A 240 2.39 9.70 -13.12
C SER A 240 2.49 8.19 -12.95
N LEU A 241 3.50 7.73 -12.20
CA LEU A 241 3.61 6.32 -11.80
C LEU A 241 2.45 5.89 -10.89
N SER A 242 1.92 6.80 -10.07
CA SER A 242 0.73 6.55 -9.24
C SER A 242 -0.52 6.29 -10.09
N ASP A 243 -0.70 7.04 -11.19
CA ASP A 243 -1.78 6.78 -12.16
C ASP A 243 -1.68 5.37 -12.76
N ALA A 244 -0.46 4.95 -13.14
CA ALA A 244 -0.21 3.62 -13.65
C ALA A 244 -0.50 2.53 -12.60
N ARG A 245 -0.10 2.76 -11.33
CA ARG A 245 -0.41 1.87 -10.20
C ARG A 245 -1.91 1.69 -10.01
N GLU A 246 -2.70 2.76 -9.95
CA GLU A 246 -4.15 2.63 -9.73
C GLU A 246 -4.83 1.81 -10.83
N ALA A 247 -4.45 2.01 -12.09
CA ALA A 247 -4.97 1.24 -13.21
C ALA A 247 -4.52 -0.23 -13.19
N LEU A 248 -3.28 -0.50 -12.74
CA LEU A 248 -2.75 -1.85 -12.57
C LEU A 248 -3.50 -2.63 -11.48
N LEU A 249 -3.79 -1.98 -10.35
CA LEU A 249 -4.54 -2.59 -9.24
C LEU A 249 -5.96 -3.00 -9.66
N GLU A 250 -6.60 -2.26 -10.58
CA GLU A 250 -7.89 -2.66 -11.14
C GLU A 250 -7.80 -3.96 -11.97
N LEU A 251 -6.73 -4.11 -12.76
CA LEU A 251 -6.47 -5.34 -13.51
C LEU A 251 -6.21 -6.52 -12.57
N LEU A 252 -5.48 -6.31 -11.47
CA LEU A 252 -5.26 -7.32 -10.44
C LEU A 252 -6.56 -7.80 -9.80
N VAL A 253 -7.49 -6.89 -9.50
CA VAL A 253 -8.80 -7.25 -8.93
C VAL A 253 -9.64 -8.09 -9.90
N GLU A 254 -9.60 -7.78 -11.21
CA GLU A 254 -10.30 -8.59 -12.23
C GLU A 254 -9.76 -10.04 -12.31
N GLN A 255 -8.50 -10.26 -11.95
CA GLN A 255 -7.89 -11.60 -11.90
C GLN A 255 -8.07 -12.30 -10.54
N ALA A 256 -8.23 -11.56 -9.44
CA ALA A 256 -8.41 -12.11 -8.10
C ALA A 256 -9.72 -12.91 -7.97
N THR A 257 -9.71 -14.02 -7.21
CA THR A 257 -10.81 -15.00 -7.13
C THR A 257 -12.16 -14.33 -6.80
N PRO A 258 -13.25 -14.66 -7.54
CA PRO A 258 -13.38 -15.74 -8.53
C PRO A 258 -12.69 -15.46 -9.88
N GLY A 259 -12.21 -14.24 -10.09
CA GLY A 259 -11.34 -13.84 -11.20
C GLY A 259 -11.96 -14.08 -12.57
N LEU A 260 -11.10 -14.50 -13.50
CA LEU A 260 -11.51 -14.89 -14.85
C LEU A 260 -11.93 -16.36 -14.96
N LYS A 261 -11.99 -17.10 -13.85
CA LYS A 261 -12.34 -18.53 -13.87
C LYS A 261 -13.80 -18.70 -14.31
N GLY A 262 -14.02 -19.52 -15.32
CA GLY A 262 -15.36 -19.78 -15.87
C GLY A 262 -15.95 -18.63 -16.69
N LYS A 263 -15.18 -17.56 -16.96
CA LYS A 263 -15.58 -16.49 -17.87
C LYS A 263 -15.47 -16.95 -19.32
N SER A 264 -16.20 -16.29 -20.22
CA SER A 264 -16.17 -16.62 -21.64
C SER A 264 -14.81 -16.26 -22.25
N ALA A 265 -14.43 -16.90 -23.36
CA ALA A 265 -13.24 -16.53 -24.12
C ALA A 265 -13.25 -15.04 -24.52
N ARG A 266 -14.44 -14.48 -24.79
CA ARG A 266 -14.61 -13.05 -25.08
C ARG A 266 -14.19 -12.16 -23.90
N ASP A 267 -14.58 -12.52 -22.69
CA ASP A 267 -14.25 -11.74 -21.49
C ASP A 267 -12.77 -11.83 -21.16
N ILE A 268 -12.16 -13.01 -21.33
CA ILE A 268 -10.72 -13.22 -21.15
C ILE A 268 -9.94 -12.38 -22.18
N MET A 269 -10.35 -12.39 -23.46
CA MET A 269 -9.75 -11.55 -24.49
C MET A 269 -9.93 -10.05 -24.21
N ALA A 270 -11.09 -9.64 -23.69
CA ALA A 270 -11.33 -8.25 -23.30
C ALA A 270 -10.39 -7.81 -22.17
N HIS A 271 -10.17 -8.67 -21.17
CA HIS A 271 -9.20 -8.41 -20.11
C HIS A 271 -7.76 -8.33 -20.65
N ALA A 272 -7.36 -9.26 -21.52
CA ALA A 272 -6.05 -9.22 -22.18
C ALA A 272 -5.86 -7.93 -23.00
N ALA A 273 -6.91 -7.45 -23.67
CA ALA A 273 -6.88 -6.17 -24.40
C ALA A 273 -6.67 -4.98 -23.46
N LYS A 274 -7.33 -4.95 -22.29
CA LYS A 274 -7.05 -3.94 -21.26
C LYS A 274 -5.60 -4.01 -20.81
N MET A 275 -5.05 -5.17 -20.53
CA MET A 275 -3.64 -5.29 -20.13
C MET A 275 -2.67 -4.79 -21.20
N ASN A 276 -2.90 -5.15 -22.47
CA ASN A 276 -2.09 -4.63 -23.58
C ASN A 276 -2.18 -3.10 -23.66
N ARG A 277 -3.38 -2.54 -23.45
CA ARG A 277 -3.56 -1.09 -23.39
C ARG A 277 -2.81 -0.46 -22.23
N TRP A 278 -2.87 -1.05 -21.04
CA TRP A 278 -2.10 -0.58 -19.88
C TRP A 278 -0.61 -0.56 -20.17
N ARG A 279 -0.10 -1.63 -20.81
CA ARG A 279 1.29 -1.72 -21.27
C ARG A 279 1.65 -0.55 -22.18
N GLU A 280 0.86 -0.28 -23.22
CA GLU A 280 1.12 0.82 -24.17
C GLU A 280 1.20 2.17 -23.45
N LEU A 281 0.27 2.42 -22.52
CA LEU A 281 0.23 3.66 -21.75
C LEU A 281 1.43 3.79 -20.80
N PHE A 282 1.86 2.69 -20.20
CA PHE A 282 3.02 2.67 -19.32
C PHE A 282 4.32 2.83 -20.10
N ASP A 283 4.47 2.16 -21.24
CA ASP A 283 5.64 2.31 -22.12
C ASP A 283 5.74 3.76 -22.62
N ALA A 284 4.61 4.39 -22.99
CA ALA A 284 4.58 5.81 -23.34
C ALA A 284 4.98 6.75 -22.18
N LEU A 285 4.59 6.41 -20.94
CA LEU A 285 5.02 7.16 -19.75
C LEU A 285 6.54 7.02 -19.54
N LEU A 286 7.10 5.82 -19.70
CA LEU A 286 8.54 5.59 -19.57
C LEU A 286 9.33 6.37 -20.64
N SER A 287 8.88 6.37 -21.89
CA SER A 287 9.51 7.18 -22.95
C SER A 287 9.50 8.68 -22.61
N GLN A 288 8.40 9.20 -22.06
CA GLN A 288 8.34 10.61 -21.63
C GLN A 288 9.28 10.94 -20.47
N LEU A 289 9.58 9.97 -19.59
CA LEU A 289 10.52 10.16 -18.50
C LEU A 289 11.97 10.16 -19.00
N ASP A 290 12.28 9.32 -19.99
CA ASP A 290 13.59 9.23 -20.63
C ASP A 290 13.91 10.49 -21.47
N ASP A 291 12.93 10.96 -22.26
CA ASP A 291 13.05 12.17 -23.10
C ASP A 291 13.33 13.45 -22.32
N ARG A 292 13.06 13.47 -21.00
CA ARG A 292 13.30 14.64 -20.15
C ARG A 292 14.78 14.83 -19.79
N GLU A 293 15.68 13.96 -20.25
CA GLU A 293 17.12 13.92 -19.88
C GLU A 293 17.35 14.00 -18.35
N ARG A 294 16.35 13.58 -17.57
CA ARG A 294 16.37 13.67 -16.11
C ARG A 294 16.82 12.34 -15.54
N LEU A 295 17.83 12.38 -14.68
CA LEU A 295 18.20 11.21 -13.89
C LEU A 295 17.01 10.80 -13.01
N LEU A 296 16.55 9.57 -13.20
CA LEU A 296 15.53 8.97 -12.34
C LEU A 296 16.05 8.88 -10.91
N SER A 297 15.23 9.32 -9.96
CA SER A 297 15.46 9.08 -8.54
C SER A 297 15.43 7.58 -8.24
N ASP A 298 16.06 7.15 -7.13
CA ASP A 298 16.03 5.74 -6.76
C ASP A 298 14.61 5.26 -6.43
N THR A 299 13.76 6.12 -5.84
CA THR A 299 12.32 5.88 -5.68
C THR A 299 11.65 5.59 -7.02
N GLU A 300 11.87 6.42 -8.05
CA GLU A 300 11.28 6.17 -9.38
C GLU A 300 11.76 4.86 -10.00
N LYS A 301 13.05 4.54 -9.91
CA LYS A 301 13.59 3.26 -10.42
C LYS A 301 12.92 2.08 -9.72
N ARG A 302 12.81 2.14 -8.39
CA ARG A 302 12.15 1.10 -7.59
C ARG A 302 10.67 0.95 -7.96
N SER A 303 9.97 2.05 -8.17
CA SER A 303 8.55 2.06 -8.54
C SER A 303 8.30 1.55 -9.95
N ILE A 304 9.15 1.92 -10.91
CA ILE A 304 9.11 1.40 -12.27
C ILE A 304 9.32 -0.12 -12.24
N ALA A 305 10.32 -0.59 -11.51
CA ALA A 305 10.58 -2.02 -11.39
C ALA A 305 9.41 -2.77 -10.72
N LEU A 306 8.82 -2.21 -9.66
CA LEU A 306 7.63 -2.79 -9.01
C LEU A 306 6.45 -2.92 -10.00
N LEU A 307 6.18 -1.88 -10.79
CA LEU A 307 5.12 -1.91 -11.81
C LEU A 307 5.43 -2.90 -12.94
N GLN A 308 6.69 -3.02 -13.38
CA GLN A 308 7.12 -3.98 -14.39
C GLN A 308 6.97 -5.43 -13.91
N LEU A 309 7.35 -5.71 -12.66
CA LEU A 309 7.14 -7.01 -12.01
C LEU A 309 5.65 -7.41 -12.04
N HIS A 310 4.76 -6.53 -11.59
CA HIS A 310 3.33 -6.83 -11.53
C HIS A 310 2.70 -6.97 -12.92
N ARG A 311 3.12 -6.15 -13.90
CA ARG A 311 2.71 -6.29 -15.30
C ARG A 311 3.05 -7.68 -15.83
N LYS A 312 4.31 -8.12 -15.69
CA LYS A 312 4.77 -9.43 -16.14
C LYS A 312 4.00 -10.56 -15.46
N TYR A 313 3.78 -10.44 -14.15
CA TYR A 313 2.97 -11.40 -13.40
C TYR A 313 1.53 -11.51 -13.93
N LEU A 314 0.88 -10.38 -14.21
CA LEU A 314 -0.45 -10.36 -14.82
C LEU A 314 -0.47 -11.03 -16.20
N GLU A 315 0.54 -10.75 -17.05
CA GLU A 315 0.66 -11.32 -18.40
C GLU A 315 0.73 -12.86 -18.34
N ILE A 316 1.55 -13.40 -17.43
CA ILE A 316 1.64 -14.85 -17.16
C ILE A 316 0.30 -15.40 -16.64
N ASN A 317 -0.39 -14.69 -15.74
CA ASN A 317 -1.67 -15.12 -15.19
C ASN A 317 -2.77 -15.23 -16.24
N VAL A 318 -2.81 -14.36 -17.25
CA VAL A 318 -3.81 -14.48 -18.33
C VAL A 318 -3.66 -15.81 -19.06
N ALA A 319 -2.42 -16.22 -19.33
CA ALA A 319 -2.13 -17.45 -20.05
C ALA A 319 -2.67 -18.70 -19.32
N LYS A 320 -2.75 -18.66 -17.98
CA LYS A 320 -3.40 -19.71 -17.16
C LYS A 320 -4.85 -19.95 -17.58
N TYR A 321 -5.61 -18.90 -17.90
CA TYR A 321 -7.04 -19.02 -18.22
C TYR A 321 -7.30 -19.44 -19.67
N THR A 322 -6.36 -19.18 -20.58
CA THR A 322 -6.48 -19.54 -21.99
C THR A 322 -5.86 -20.91 -22.31
N LEU A 323 -4.77 -21.28 -21.63
CA LEU A 323 -3.92 -22.41 -21.98
C LEU A 323 -3.67 -23.39 -20.81
N GLY A 324 -3.85 -22.95 -19.56
CA GLY A 324 -3.58 -23.75 -18.37
C GLY A 324 -4.64 -24.83 -18.13
N GLN A 325 -4.54 -25.96 -18.84
CA GLN A 325 -5.44 -27.12 -18.72
C GLN A 325 -5.24 -27.94 -17.43
N GLY A 326 -4.90 -27.32 -16.30
CA GLY A 326 -4.63 -28.01 -15.03
C GLY A 326 -3.26 -28.70 -14.93
N ASP A 327 -2.48 -28.68 -16.01
CA ASP A 327 -1.07 -29.09 -16.00
C ASP A 327 -0.23 -28.10 -15.16
N PRO A 328 0.40 -28.52 -14.06
CA PRO A 328 1.25 -27.63 -13.26
C PRO A 328 2.59 -27.36 -13.95
N CYS A 329 2.98 -28.16 -14.94
CA CYS A 329 4.20 -27.99 -15.72
C CYS A 329 4.06 -26.88 -16.77
N PHE A 330 2.83 -26.45 -17.07
CA PHE A 330 2.53 -25.34 -17.98
C PHE A 330 3.36 -24.08 -17.71
N TRP A 331 3.69 -23.82 -16.44
CA TRP A 331 4.46 -22.65 -16.02
C TRP A 331 5.89 -22.63 -16.55
N ASP A 332 6.46 -23.78 -16.94
CA ASP A 332 7.82 -23.86 -17.48
C ASP A 332 7.99 -23.06 -18.77
N ASN A 333 6.90 -22.83 -19.51
CA ASN A 333 6.87 -21.98 -20.70
C ASN A 333 7.23 -20.51 -20.40
N PHE A 334 7.22 -20.10 -19.13
CA PHE A 334 7.46 -18.73 -18.68
C PHE A 334 8.73 -18.60 -17.83
N THR A 335 9.66 -19.54 -17.93
CA THR A 335 10.90 -19.55 -17.15
C THR A 335 11.71 -18.24 -17.33
N PRO A 336 11.93 -17.72 -18.56
CA PRO A 336 12.60 -16.43 -18.76
C PRO A 336 11.86 -15.26 -18.10
N GLU A 337 10.54 -15.23 -18.21
CA GLU A 337 9.71 -14.16 -17.62
C GLU A 337 9.72 -14.22 -16.10
N PHE A 338 9.81 -15.40 -15.49
CA PHE A 338 10.02 -15.53 -14.05
C PHE A 338 11.38 -14.98 -13.62
N GLU A 339 12.43 -15.19 -14.40
CA GLU A 339 13.75 -14.59 -14.11
C GLU A 339 13.69 -13.05 -14.21
N GLU A 340 13.01 -12.51 -15.23
CA GLU A 340 12.76 -11.06 -15.36
C GLU A 340 12.00 -10.50 -14.16
N ILE A 341 10.95 -11.20 -13.70
CA ILE A 341 10.20 -10.81 -12.48
C ILE A 341 11.15 -10.75 -11.28
N VAL A 342 12.03 -11.74 -11.08
CA VAL A 342 12.99 -11.75 -9.97
C VAL A 342 14.02 -10.61 -10.10
N ASN A 343 14.45 -10.27 -11.32
CA ASN A 343 15.30 -9.09 -11.57
C ASN A 343 14.60 -7.81 -11.10
N HIS A 344 13.36 -7.57 -11.56
CA HIS A 344 12.57 -6.41 -11.18
C HIS A 344 12.30 -6.36 -9.67
N ALA A 345 12.05 -7.51 -9.03
CA ALA A 345 11.90 -7.57 -7.58
C ALA A 345 13.18 -7.14 -6.85
N ALA A 346 14.36 -7.58 -7.32
CA ALA A 346 15.63 -7.16 -6.75
C ALA A 346 15.86 -5.65 -6.91
N THR A 347 15.54 -5.07 -8.07
CA THR A 347 15.57 -3.62 -8.28
C THR A 347 14.61 -2.89 -7.34
N ALA A 348 13.37 -3.36 -7.23
CA ALA A 348 12.32 -2.77 -6.37
C ALA A 348 12.69 -2.85 -4.89
N ALA A 349 13.41 -3.90 -4.47
CA ALA A 349 13.98 -4.05 -3.14
C ALA A 349 15.21 -3.14 -2.91
N GLY A 350 15.79 -2.54 -3.96
CA GLY A 350 17.01 -1.73 -3.88
C GLY A 350 18.29 -2.55 -3.81
N LEU A 351 18.26 -3.82 -4.19
CA LEU A 351 19.41 -4.72 -4.13
C LEU A 351 20.40 -4.51 -5.30
N ASP A 352 20.01 -3.74 -6.31
CA ASP A 352 20.76 -3.55 -7.54
C ASP A 352 21.93 -2.55 -7.45
N GLN A 353 22.13 -1.86 -6.32
CA GLN A 353 23.26 -0.92 -6.15
C GLN A 353 24.37 -1.36 -5.19
N ASP A 354 24.18 -2.37 -4.34
CA ASP A 354 25.14 -2.63 -3.24
C ASP A 354 25.46 -4.10 -2.93
N CYS A 355 25.22 -5.06 -3.82
CA CYS A 355 25.74 -6.43 -3.61
C CYS A 355 27.28 -6.48 -3.42
N LYS A 356 28.02 -5.48 -3.93
CA LYS A 356 29.49 -5.36 -3.76
C LYS A 356 29.92 -4.47 -2.58
N ARG A 357 29.00 -3.68 -2.01
CA ARG A 357 29.27 -2.72 -0.91
C ARG A 357 28.69 -3.17 0.42
N ARG A 358 27.73 -4.11 0.41
CA ARG A 358 27.37 -4.93 1.56
C ARG A 358 28.58 -5.80 1.90
N SER A 359 29.43 -5.23 2.73
CA SER A 359 30.37 -5.97 3.56
C SER A 359 29.56 -6.99 4.36
N TRP A 360 29.50 -8.23 3.88
CA TRP A 360 29.01 -9.41 4.61
C TRP A 360 29.83 -9.69 5.89
N SER A 361 30.72 -8.77 6.28
CA SER A 361 31.51 -8.79 7.52
C SER A 361 31.00 -7.80 8.58
N SER A 362 29.88 -7.12 8.37
CA SER A 362 29.17 -6.43 9.45
C SER A 362 28.09 -7.37 10.00
N GLU A 363 28.18 -7.74 11.28
CA GLU A 363 27.14 -8.43 12.08
C GLU A 363 25.84 -7.62 12.23
N SER A 364 25.58 -6.65 11.35
CA SER A 364 24.35 -5.86 11.34
C SER A 364 23.19 -6.72 10.87
N SER A 365 22.19 -6.87 11.73
CA SER A 365 20.91 -7.48 11.41
C SER A 365 20.31 -6.86 10.13
N PRO A 366 19.56 -7.63 9.31
CA PRO A 366 18.89 -7.11 8.13
C PRO A 366 18.10 -5.84 8.45
N GLU A 367 18.19 -4.83 7.58
CA GLU A 367 17.34 -3.64 7.70
C GLU A 367 15.86 -4.07 7.60
N ALA A 368 15.02 -3.35 8.35
CA ALA A 368 13.60 -3.64 8.40
C ALA A 368 12.80 -2.50 7.77
N CYS A 369 11.72 -2.84 7.09
CA CYS A 369 10.86 -1.87 6.42
C CYS A 369 9.39 -2.28 6.56
N PHE A 370 8.52 -1.30 6.82
CA PHE A 370 7.08 -1.48 6.80
C PHE A 370 6.44 -0.42 5.92
N HIS A 371 5.86 -0.83 4.80
CA HIS A 371 5.09 0.02 3.91
C HIS A 371 3.72 -0.59 3.64
N ILE A 372 2.79 0.21 3.14
CA ILE A 372 1.39 -0.22 2.92
C ILE A 372 1.06 -0.47 1.44
N ASP A 373 2.00 -0.27 0.52
CA ASP A 373 1.83 -0.64 -0.89
C ASP A 373 1.86 -2.17 -1.09
N LEU A 374 1.20 -2.65 -2.16
CA LEU A 374 1.37 -4.02 -2.66
C LEU A 374 2.76 -4.15 -3.30
N GLY A 375 3.73 -4.67 -2.55
CA GLY A 375 5.10 -4.83 -3.02
C GLY A 375 5.32 -6.10 -3.85
N PHE A 376 6.56 -6.59 -3.85
CA PHE A 376 7.01 -7.72 -4.66
C PHE A 376 6.78 -9.08 -4.00
N THR A 377 6.58 -9.13 -2.67
CA THR A 377 6.44 -10.38 -1.91
C THR A 377 5.31 -11.26 -2.44
N SER A 378 4.13 -10.68 -2.69
CA SER A 378 2.97 -11.41 -3.22
C SER A 378 3.28 -12.14 -4.55
N VAL A 379 4.04 -11.50 -5.43
CA VAL A 379 4.44 -12.07 -6.72
C VAL A 379 5.53 -13.11 -6.54
N LEU A 380 6.53 -12.86 -5.70
CA LEU A 380 7.63 -13.81 -5.46
C LEU A 380 7.15 -15.13 -4.85
N ILE A 381 6.14 -15.11 -3.97
CA ILE A 381 5.47 -16.34 -3.49
C ILE A 381 4.95 -17.15 -4.69
N ALA A 382 4.27 -16.48 -5.63
CA ALA A 382 3.74 -17.13 -6.82
C ALA A 382 4.86 -17.64 -7.76
N VAL A 383 5.97 -16.90 -7.91
CA VAL A 383 7.15 -17.37 -8.66
C VAL A 383 7.68 -18.66 -8.03
N ILE A 384 7.91 -18.66 -6.72
CA ILE A 384 8.48 -19.81 -6.01
C ILE A 384 7.58 -21.04 -6.10
N ALA A 385 6.26 -20.86 -5.99
CA ALA A 385 5.30 -21.96 -6.06
C ALA A 385 5.08 -22.50 -7.50
N ARG A 386 5.28 -21.67 -8.54
CA ARG A 386 4.91 -22.01 -9.92
C ARG A 386 6.09 -22.37 -10.81
N CYS A 387 7.19 -21.63 -10.73
CA CYS A 387 8.41 -21.91 -11.47
C CYS A 387 9.05 -23.18 -10.93
N ARG A 388 9.46 -24.12 -11.78
CA ARG A 388 10.18 -25.34 -11.34
C ARG A 388 11.70 -25.17 -11.35
N ASP A 389 12.21 -24.10 -11.94
CA ASP A 389 13.65 -23.90 -12.03
C ASP A 389 14.24 -23.71 -10.61
N PRO A 390 15.21 -24.56 -10.20
CA PRO A 390 15.74 -24.51 -8.84
C PRO A 390 16.54 -23.24 -8.54
N PHE A 391 17.14 -22.61 -9.55
CA PHE A 391 17.97 -21.42 -9.37
C PHE A 391 17.12 -20.17 -9.24
N ILE A 392 16.12 -20.01 -10.10
CA ILE A 392 15.17 -18.88 -10.04
C ILE A 392 14.42 -18.89 -8.71
N ARG A 393 13.93 -20.06 -8.26
CA ARG A 393 13.23 -20.16 -6.97
C ARG A 393 14.10 -19.78 -5.77
N ARG A 394 15.34 -20.27 -5.71
CA ARG A 394 16.30 -19.91 -4.65
C ARG A 394 16.66 -18.43 -4.70
N ARG A 395 16.79 -17.85 -5.89
CA ARG A 395 17.05 -16.42 -6.06
C ARG A 395 15.86 -15.56 -5.62
N ALA A 396 14.63 -15.96 -5.94
CA ALA A 396 13.42 -15.31 -5.46
C ALA A 396 13.35 -15.34 -3.91
N LEU A 397 13.64 -16.48 -3.29
CA LEU A 397 13.74 -16.59 -1.83
C LEU A 397 14.83 -15.67 -1.26
N ALA A 398 15.99 -15.59 -1.90
CA ALA A 398 17.07 -14.71 -1.46
C ALA A 398 16.66 -13.23 -1.50
N VAL A 399 15.90 -12.79 -2.52
CA VAL A 399 15.34 -11.43 -2.57
C VAL A 399 14.35 -11.20 -1.42
N MET A 400 13.44 -12.15 -1.16
CA MET A 400 12.46 -12.03 -0.07
C MET A 400 13.11 -11.99 1.33
N LEU A 401 14.24 -12.66 1.50
CA LEU A 401 14.95 -12.77 2.78
C LEU A 401 16.10 -11.75 2.95
N ALA A 402 16.33 -10.89 1.94
CA ALA A 402 17.43 -9.92 1.98
C ALA A 402 17.25 -8.87 3.08
N GLU A 403 16.00 -8.49 3.36
CA GLU A 403 15.58 -7.51 4.35
C GLU A 403 14.35 -7.99 5.10
N ARG A 404 14.10 -7.47 6.30
CA ARG A 404 12.90 -7.79 7.06
C ARG A 404 11.78 -6.83 6.65
N VAL A 405 11.08 -7.20 5.58
CA VAL A 405 10.04 -6.36 4.98
C VAL A 405 8.64 -6.83 5.38
N GLN A 406 7.79 -5.88 5.77
CA GLN A 406 6.34 -6.02 5.86
C GLN A 406 5.70 -5.14 4.78
N GLU A 407 5.12 -5.77 3.76
CA GLU A 407 4.42 -5.13 2.64
C GLU A 407 2.91 -5.21 2.88
N GLY A 408 2.40 -4.28 3.69
CA GLY A 408 1.02 -4.25 4.14
C GLY A 408 0.64 -5.58 4.80
N VAL A 409 -0.20 -6.38 4.14
CA VAL A 409 -0.65 -7.70 4.66
C VAL A 409 0.39 -8.81 4.50
N PHE A 410 1.43 -8.61 3.68
CA PHE A 410 2.44 -9.62 3.39
C PHE A 410 3.69 -9.43 4.24
N ASN A 411 3.98 -10.40 5.10
CA ASN A 411 5.27 -10.46 5.79
C ASN A 411 6.26 -11.28 4.94
N ALA A 412 7.37 -10.68 4.51
CA ALA A 412 8.31 -11.34 3.60
C ALA A 412 8.95 -12.60 4.21
N SER A 413 9.34 -12.55 5.49
CA SER A 413 9.96 -13.68 6.19
C SER A 413 9.00 -14.86 6.38
N GLN A 414 7.78 -14.61 6.86
CA GLN A 414 6.75 -15.66 7.00
C GLN A 414 6.36 -16.24 5.63
N SER A 415 6.18 -15.36 4.63
CA SER A 415 5.87 -15.78 3.27
C SER A 415 6.96 -16.65 2.65
N ALA A 416 8.23 -16.28 2.89
CA ALA A 416 9.39 -17.04 2.41
C ALA A 416 9.46 -18.43 3.06
N LYS A 417 9.09 -18.58 4.34
CA LYS A 417 9.01 -19.91 4.98
C LYS A 417 8.00 -20.82 4.29
N VAL A 418 6.79 -20.32 4.05
CA VAL A 418 5.75 -21.10 3.37
C VAL A 418 6.18 -21.46 1.94
N ALA A 419 6.77 -20.50 1.22
CA ALA A 419 7.24 -20.70 -0.15
C ALA A 419 8.46 -21.65 -0.24
N ALA A 420 9.42 -21.53 0.68
CA ALA A 420 10.55 -22.46 0.79
C ALA A 420 10.05 -23.88 1.09
N ARG A 421 9.03 -24.01 1.94
CA ARG A 421 8.43 -25.31 2.24
C ARG A 421 7.77 -25.96 1.03
N VAL A 422 7.11 -25.17 0.16
CA VAL A 422 6.63 -25.68 -1.14
C VAL A 422 7.80 -26.26 -1.93
N MET A 423 8.87 -25.51 -2.09
CA MET A 423 10.05 -25.95 -2.84
C MET A 423 10.66 -27.23 -2.25
N GLU A 424 10.85 -27.31 -0.93
CA GLU A 424 11.36 -28.51 -0.24
C GLU A 424 10.47 -29.74 -0.45
N LEU A 425 9.15 -29.57 -0.35
CA LEU A 425 8.18 -30.65 -0.52
C LEU A 425 8.15 -31.17 -1.96
N GLU A 426 8.32 -30.31 -2.96
CA GLU A 426 8.41 -30.70 -4.36
C GLU A 426 9.76 -31.38 -4.67
N GLU A 427 10.87 -30.81 -4.19
CA GLU A 427 12.23 -31.34 -4.43
C GLU A 427 12.43 -32.69 -3.74
N SER A 428 11.96 -32.88 -2.51
CA SER A 428 12.05 -34.17 -1.79
C SER A 428 11.24 -35.28 -2.46
N ARG A 429 10.09 -34.94 -3.05
CA ARG A 429 9.24 -35.88 -3.82
C ARG A 429 9.79 -36.22 -5.19
N SER A 430 10.79 -35.48 -5.70
CA SER A 430 11.43 -35.80 -6.97
C SER A 430 12.25 -37.10 -6.94
N GLY A 431 12.67 -37.55 -5.75
CA GLY A 431 13.50 -38.74 -5.58
C GLY A 431 14.94 -38.60 -6.08
N LYS A 432 15.38 -37.41 -6.47
CA LYS A 432 16.74 -37.12 -6.95
C LYS A 432 17.19 -35.70 -6.59
N VAL A 433 18.46 -35.40 -6.85
CA VAL A 433 18.98 -34.03 -6.75
C VAL A 433 18.38 -33.21 -7.88
N VAL A 434 17.70 -32.12 -7.55
CA VAL A 434 17.05 -31.23 -8.52
C VAL A 434 18.06 -30.24 -9.07
N SER A 435 18.29 -30.31 -10.38
CA SER A 435 19.22 -29.45 -11.13
C SER A 435 18.52 -28.67 -12.24
N SER A 436 17.29 -29.05 -12.59
CA SER A 436 16.48 -28.43 -13.63
C SER A 436 14.98 -28.57 -13.33
N SER A 437 14.15 -27.78 -14.01
CA SER A 437 12.68 -27.89 -13.93
C SER A 437 12.16 -29.30 -14.21
N SER A 438 12.82 -30.03 -15.13
CA SER A 438 12.44 -31.38 -15.53
C SER A 438 12.68 -32.44 -14.45
N ASP A 439 13.46 -32.12 -13.43
CA ASP A 439 13.72 -33.04 -12.34
C ASP A 439 12.55 -33.18 -11.37
N ILE A 440 11.64 -32.20 -11.33
CA ILE A 440 10.44 -32.24 -10.49
C ILE A 440 9.26 -32.75 -11.33
N PRO A 441 8.79 -33.98 -11.11
CA PRO A 441 7.70 -34.54 -11.88
C PRO A 441 6.36 -33.86 -11.52
N GLN A 442 5.36 -34.03 -12.38
CA GLN A 442 4.05 -33.36 -12.25
C GLN A 442 3.37 -33.70 -10.91
N GLU A 443 3.42 -34.95 -10.50
CA GLU A 443 2.83 -35.49 -9.28
C GLU A 443 3.50 -34.98 -7.98
N ALA A 444 4.75 -34.51 -8.08
CA ALA A 444 5.44 -33.91 -6.95
C ALA A 444 4.97 -32.47 -6.66
N ARG A 445 4.24 -31.84 -7.60
CA ARG A 445 3.83 -30.44 -7.51
C ARG A 445 2.77 -30.20 -6.45
N VAL A 446 3.00 -29.17 -5.63
CA VAL A 446 1.99 -28.69 -4.69
C VAL A 446 0.87 -28.00 -5.47
N ARG A 447 -0.36 -28.44 -5.25
CA ARG A 447 -1.56 -27.94 -5.97
C ARG A 447 -2.30 -26.87 -5.21
N THR A 448 -2.33 -26.99 -3.88
CA THR A 448 -3.04 -26.06 -3.01
C THR A 448 -2.27 -25.87 -1.72
N ILE A 449 -2.35 -24.66 -1.17
CA ILE A 449 -1.82 -24.30 0.13
C ILE A 449 -2.98 -23.71 0.91
N ARG A 450 -3.29 -24.28 2.08
CA ARG A 450 -4.34 -23.78 2.96
C ARG A 450 -3.74 -23.47 4.32
N VAL A 451 -3.89 -22.23 4.73
CA VAL A 451 -3.45 -21.75 6.04
C VAL A 451 -4.67 -21.69 6.94
N HIS A 452 -4.65 -22.42 8.05
CA HIS A 452 -5.68 -22.41 9.08
C HIS A 452 -5.09 -21.76 10.32
N LEU A 453 -5.65 -20.63 10.71
CA LEU A 453 -5.30 -19.94 11.94
C LEU A 453 -6.05 -20.64 13.08
N SER A 454 -5.33 -21.20 14.05
CA SER A 454 -5.96 -21.78 15.23
C SER A 454 -6.35 -20.66 16.18
N GLY A 455 -7.64 -20.50 16.47
CA GLY A 455 -8.11 -19.52 17.45
C GLY A 455 -7.76 -19.96 18.87
N GLY A 456 -6.82 -19.26 19.52
CA GLY A 456 -6.42 -19.49 20.92
C GLY A 456 -5.15 -18.73 21.29
N ASP A 457 -4.83 -18.65 22.60
CA ASP A 457 -3.62 -17.98 23.14
C ASP A 457 -2.30 -18.64 22.67
N ASP A 458 -2.35 -19.87 22.16
CA ASP A 458 -1.23 -20.53 21.47
C ASP A 458 -1.33 -20.23 19.96
N GLU A 459 -0.55 -19.25 19.49
CA GLU A 459 -0.43 -18.81 18.08
C GLU A 459 0.18 -19.90 17.17
N LYS A 460 -0.51 -21.04 17.04
CA LYS A 460 -0.14 -22.13 16.13
C LYS A 460 -0.94 -22.02 14.84
N VAL A 461 -0.22 -21.94 13.74
CA VAL A 461 -0.77 -21.93 12.39
C VAL A 461 -0.64 -23.32 11.80
N ARG A 462 -1.75 -23.88 11.34
CA ARG A 462 -1.76 -25.17 10.64
C ARG A 462 -1.75 -24.93 9.14
N ILE A 463 -0.73 -25.43 8.47
CA ILE A 463 -0.58 -25.29 7.02
C ILE A 463 -0.77 -26.65 6.37
N VAL A 464 -1.64 -26.70 5.36
CA VAL A 464 -1.95 -27.92 4.59
C VAL A 464 -1.53 -27.72 3.15
N TYR A 465 -0.60 -28.56 2.69
CA TYR A 465 -0.11 -28.61 1.32
C TYR A 465 -0.76 -29.79 0.59
N GLY A 466 -1.65 -29.51 -0.35
CA GLY A 466 -2.37 -30.53 -1.12
C GLY A 466 -1.65 -30.89 -2.41
N PHE A 467 -1.63 -32.19 -2.74
CA PHE A 467 -1.11 -32.77 -3.99
C PHE A 467 -2.26 -33.37 -4.81
N ASP A 468 -1.99 -33.88 -6.01
CA ASP A 468 -2.99 -34.66 -6.76
C ASP A 468 -3.42 -35.91 -5.97
N GLN A 469 -2.49 -36.48 -5.20
CA GLN A 469 -2.74 -37.62 -4.32
C GLN A 469 -2.30 -37.30 -2.88
N GLY A 470 -3.27 -37.01 -2.03
CA GLY A 470 -3.06 -36.76 -0.60
C GLY A 470 -2.63 -35.32 -0.28
N TYR A 471 -2.19 -35.14 0.96
CA TYR A 471 -1.77 -33.86 1.50
C TYR A 471 -0.64 -34.07 2.51
N PHE A 472 0.07 -32.98 2.81
CA PHE A 472 1.02 -32.88 3.89
C PHE A 472 0.57 -31.75 4.81
N GLU A 473 0.55 -31.97 6.12
CA GLU A 473 0.18 -30.97 7.11
C GLU A 473 1.30 -30.76 8.12
N GLU A 474 1.45 -29.52 8.56
CA GLU A 474 2.36 -29.15 9.64
C GLU A 474 1.77 -28.01 10.47
N GLU A 475 2.19 -27.93 11.74
CA GLU A 475 1.90 -26.81 12.63
C GLU A 475 3.17 -25.99 12.83
N GLN A 476 3.06 -24.68 12.63
CA GLN A 476 4.12 -23.71 12.86
C GLN A 476 3.72 -22.73 13.97
N SER A 477 4.66 -22.29 14.79
CA SER A 477 4.43 -21.16 15.70
C SER A 477 4.59 -19.85 14.94
N MET A 478 3.71 -18.86 15.17
CA MET A 478 3.89 -17.52 14.58
C MET A 478 5.05 -16.72 15.17
N ALA A 479 5.59 -17.14 16.32
CA ALA A 479 6.63 -16.42 17.05
C ALA A 479 8.06 -16.72 16.55
N GLU A 480 8.24 -17.77 15.75
CA GLU A 480 9.50 -18.13 15.11
C GLU A 480 9.57 -17.60 13.68
#